data_AF-A0A0S8CC18-F1
#
_entry.id   AF-A0A0S8CC18-F1
#
_cell.length_a   1.000
_cell.length_b   1.000
_cell.length_c   1.000
_cell.angle_alpha   90.00
_cell.angle_beta   90.00
_cell.angle_gamma   90.00
#
_symmetry.space_group_name_H-M   'P 1'
#
loop_
_entity.id
_entity.type
_entity.pdbx_description
1 polymer ?
#
loop_
_entity_poly.entity_id
_entity_poly.type
_entity_poly.pdbx_seq_one_letter_code
_entity_poly.pdbx_strand_id
1 'polypeptide(L)'
;MIKYLRGHMSRPIVLWVVFLLLLFFLISKPAIGFSEPLPKGLLRTAVVEVNGKTHHSILVGERDFELTETTTFLDLNGQNIELDKLPVPCKADIKYLLRMDENPLLLELAIKELYPESLSVFVPGK
;
A
#
# COMPACT_ATOMS: atom_id res chain seq x y z
N MET A 1 56.95 27.68 -41.34
CA MET A 1 57.32 27.16 -40.01
C MET A 1 56.06 27.22 -39.15
N ILE A 2 55.32 26.11 -39.13
CA ILE A 2 54.00 25.96 -38.51
C ILE A 2 54.19 25.25 -37.17
N LYS A 3 53.94 25.93 -36.06
CA LYS A 3 53.70 25.35 -34.72
C LYS A 3 53.38 26.50 -33.76
N TYR A 4 52.51 26.24 -32.79
CA TYR A 4 51.97 27.16 -31.78
C TYR A 4 50.68 27.90 -32.14
N LEU A 5 49.57 27.16 -32.26
CA LEU A 5 48.25 27.65 -31.83
C LEU A 5 47.28 26.48 -31.60
N ARG A 6 47.76 25.44 -30.92
CA ARG A 6 46.97 24.26 -30.53
C ARG A 6 47.16 24.03 -29.03
N GLY A 7 46.42 24.76 -28.20
CA GLY A 7 46.53 24.57 -26.76
C GLY A 7 45.72 25.50 -25.84
N HIS A 8 44.85 26.38 -26.36
CA HIS A 8 44.16 27.37 -25.51
C HIS A 8 42.63 27.42 -25.67
N MET A 9 42.02 26.42 -26.31
CA MET A 9 40.55 26.39 -26.55
C MET A 9 39.79 25.26 -25.83
N SER A 10 40.46 24.43 -25.03
CA SER A 10 39.82 23.29 -24.34
C SER A 10 39.49 23.53 -22.86
N ARG A 11 40.14 24.51 -22.20
CA ARG A 11 39.91 24.82 -20.78
C ARG A 11 38.57 25.50 -20.45
N PRO A 12 38.06 26.48 -21.24
CA PRO A 12 36.78 27.12 -20.88
C PRO A 12 35.61 26.16 -21.08
N ILE A 13 35.68 25.29 -22.09
CA ILE A 13 34.61 24.33 -22.40
C ILE A 13 34.44 23.33 -21.25
N VAL A 14 35.54 22.83 -20.68
CA VAL A 14 35.48 21.91 -19.54
C VAL A 14 34.87 22.59 -18.31
N LEU A 15 35.23 23.85 -18.04
CA LEU A 15 34.64 24.61 -16.94
C LEU A 15 33.14 24.83 -17.12
N TRP A 16 32.69 25.12 -18.35
CA TRP A 16 31.28 25.26 -18.68
C TRP A 16 30.49 23.96 -18.52
N VAL A 17 31.07 22.83 -18.92
CA VAL A 17 30.45 21.50 -18.77
C VAL A 17 30.31 21.15 -17.28
N VAL A 18 31.34 21.39 -16.46
CA VAL A 18 31.30 21.15 -15.01
C VAL A 18 30.26 22.06 -14.33
N PHE A 19 30.17 23.32 -14.75
CA PHE A 19 29.18 24.27 -14.22
C PHE A 19 27.74 23.86 -14.54
N LEU A 20 27.47 23.42 -15.77
CA LEU A 20 26.16 22.89 -16.16
C LEU A 20 25.80 21.61 -15.39
N LEU A 21 26.78 20.74 -15.14
CA LEU A 21 26.59 19.51 -14.38
C LEU A 21 26.25 19.81 -12.92
N LEU A 22 26.93 20.78 -12.29
CA LEU A 22 26.59 21.27 -10.94
C LEU A 22 25.18 21.87 -10.87
N LEU A 23 24.77 22.66 -11.87
CA LEU A 23 23.41 23.19 -11.96
C LEU A 23 22.36 22.09 -12.08
N PHE A 24 22.63 21.03 -12.85
CA PHE A 24 21.74 19.88 -12.96
C PHE A 24 21.56 19.14 -11.63
N PHE A 25 22.64 19.00 -10.85
CA PHE A 25 22.57 18.42 -9.50
C PHE A 25 21.83 19.33 -8.50
N LEU A 26 21.94 20.65 -8.63
CA LEU A 26 21.20 21.61 -7.79
C LEU A 26 19.69 21.65 -8.10
N ILE A 27 19.31 21.45 -9.37
CA ILE A 27 17.90 21.43 -9.80
C ILE A 27 17.27 20.05 -9.57
N SER A 28 18.09 19.00 -9.48
CA SER A 28 17.66 17.67 -9.03
C SER A 28 17.31 17.70 -7.55
N LYS A 29 16.18 18.32 -7.22
CA LYS A 29 15.53 18.07 -5.94
C LYS A 29 15.21 16.58 -5.88
N PRO A 30 15.68 15.84 -4.86
CA PRO A 30 15.10 14.53 -4.62
C PRO A 30 13.61 14.75 -4.44
N ALA A 31 12.80 14.10 -5.26
CA ALA A 31 11.38 13.97 -5.02
C ALA A 31 11.25 13.15 -3.74
N ILE A 32 11.34 13.83 -2.58
CA ILE A 32 10.95 13.26 -1.31
C ILE A 32 9.45 13.11 -1.43
N GLY A 33 9.03 11.93 -1.90
CA GLY A 33 7.64 11.52 -1.91
C GLY A 33 7.12 11.72 -0.49
N PHE A 34 6.14 12.60 -0.36
CA PHE A 34 5.40 12.82 0.86
C PHE A 34 4.67 11.51 1.15
N SER A 35 5.30 10.58 1.87
CA SER A 35 4.58 9.46 2.45
C SER A 35 3.74 10.06 3.56
N GLU A 36 2.41 10.06 3.39
CA GLU A 36 1.48 10.39 4.45
C GLU A 36 1.92 9.73 5.77
N PRO A 37 1.87 10.46 6.89
CA PRO A 37 2.29 9.92 8.18
C PRO A 37 1.41 8.70 8.46
N LEU A 38 2.00 7.51 8.36
CA LEU A 38 1.34 6.28 8.79
C LEU A 38 0.79 6.54 10.20
N PRO A 39 -0.51 6.28 10.45
CA PRO A 39 -1.07 6.41 11.78
C PRO A 39 -0.18 5.65 12.77
N LYS A 40 0.12 6.28 13.92
CA LYS A 40 1.02 5.75 14.95
C LYS A 40 0.55 4.36 15.38
N GLY A 41 1.15 3.33 14.82
CA GLY A 41 0.75 1.95 15.07
C GLY A 41 1.66 0.97 14.35
N LEU A 42 1.63 -0.27 14.81
CA LEU A 42 2.47 -1.32 14.26
C LEU A 42 1.72 -2.02 13.13
N LEU A 43 2.18 -1.78 11.90
CA LEU A 43 1.65 -2.46 10.73
C LEU A 43 2.00 -3.94 10.75
N ARG A 44 1.00 -4.81 10.64
CA ARG A 44 1.15 -6.26 10.59
C ARG A 44 0.35 -6.85 9.45
N THR A 45 0.79 -8.01 8.99
CA THR A 45 0.08 -8.86 8.04
C THR A 45 -0.06 -10.23 8.66
N ALA A 46 -1.25 -10.82 8.58
CA ALA A 46 -1.53 -12.15 9.08
C ALA A 46 -2.55 -12.88 8.20
N VAL A 47 -2.40 -14.19 8.08
CA VAL A 47 -3.43 -15.06 7.49
C VAL A 47 -4.39 -15.45 8.59
N VAL A 48 -5.68 -15.17 8.41
CA VAL A 48 -6.68 -15.36 9.45
C VAL A 48 -7.98 -15.90 8.89
N GLU A 49 -8.81 -16.40 9.79
CA GLU A 49 -10.19 -16.76 9.50
C GLU A 49 -11.12 -15.63 9.92
N VAL A 50 -11.90 -15.15 8.96
CA VAL A 50 -12.93 -14.14 9.14
C VAL A 50 -14.20 -14.89 9.53
N ASN A 51 -14.64 -14.69 10.77
CA ASN A 51 -15.79 -15.38 11.36
C ASN A 51 -17.09 -14.60 11.19
N GLY A 52 -16.99 -13.26 11.13
CA GLY A 52 -18.14 -12.36 11.15
C GLY A 52 -17.81 -11.03 10.50
N LYS A 53 -18.83 -10.33 10.00
CA LYS A 53 -18.72 -8.93 9.56
C LYS A 53 -19.89 -8.12 10.09
N THR A 54 -19.61 -6.86 10.43
CA THR A 54 -20.60 -5.82 10.68
C THR A 54 -20.36 -4.66 9.71
N HIS A 55 -21.17 -3.61 9.77
CA HIS A 55 -20.95 -2.43 8.92
C HIS A 55 -19.63 -1.69 9.22
N HIS A 56 -19.07 -1.83 10.42
CA HIS A 56 -17.93 -1.02 10.90
C HIS A 56 -16.78 -1.89 11.46
N SER A 57 -16.97 -3.21 11.55
CA SER A 57 -15.96 -4.13 12.06
C SER A 57 -15.97 -5.47 11.34
N ILE A 58 -14.84 -6.15 11.37
CA ILE A 58 -14.71 -7.56 11.00
C ILE A 58 -14.25 -8.35 12.20
N LEU A 59 -14.95 -9.46 12.47
CA LEU A 59 -14.62 -10.38 13.54
C LEU A 59 -13.66 -11.45 13.02
N VAL A 60 -12.46 -11.45 13.59
CA VAL A 60 -11.40 -12.43 13.29
C VAL A 60 -11.03 -13.15 14.57
N GLY A 61 -11.26 -14.46 14.62
CA GLY A 61 -11.17 -15.21 15.88
C GLY A 61 -12.15 -14.65 16.91
N GLU A 62 -11.61 -14.17 18.03
CA GLU A 62 -12.35 -13.52 19.12
C GLU A 62 -12.16 -12.00 19.16
N ARG A 63 -11.53 -11.41 18.12
CA ARG A 63 -11.16 -9.99 18.11
C ARG A 63 -11.84 -9.24 16.98
N ASP A 64 -12.40 -8.09 17.32
CA ASP A 64 -12.93 -7.13 16.36
C ASP A 64 -11.82 -6.25 15.77
N PHE A 65 -11.82 -6.15 14.46
CA PHE A 65 -10.99 -5.23 13.69
C PHE A 65 -11.87 -4.11 13.17
N GLU A 66 -11.48 -2.87 13.44
CA GLU A 66 -12.22 -1.68 13.02
C GLU A 66 -11.95 -1.40 11.53
N LEU A 67 -13.02 -1.09 10.80
CA LEU A 67 -12.97 -0.73 9.39
C LEU A 67 -12.93 0.78 9.22
N THR A 68 -12.21 1.26 8.22
CA THR A 68 -12.23 2.65 7.77
C THR A 68 -12.74 2.76 6.35
N GLU A 69 -13.09 3.97 5.92
CA GLU A 69 -13.45 4.26 4.53
C GLU A 69 -12.32 3.94 3.54
N THR A 70 -11.09 3.83 4.04
CA THR A 70 -9.89 3.49 3.27
C THR A 70 -9.58 1.99 3.26
N THR A 71 -10.33 1.16 4.00
CA THR A 71 -10.10 -0.29 4.01
C THR A 71 -10.44 -0.89 2.65
N THR A 72 -9.51 -1.65 2.09
CA THR A 72 -9.70 -2.36 0.82
C THR A 72 -10.03 -3.83 1.05
N PHE A 73 -10.95 -4.37 0.26
CA PHE A 73 -11.32 -5.79 0.29
C PHE A 73 -11.03 -6.38 -1.07
N LEU A 74 -10.23 -7.43 -1.13
CA LEU A 74 -9.82 -8.08 -2.37
C LEU A 74 -10.42 -9.48 -2.45
N ASP A 75 -11.06 -9.79 -3.58
CA ASP A 75 -11.52 -11.15 -3.92
C ASP A 75 -10.33 -12.09 -4.19
N LEU A 76 -10.59 -13.38 -4.37
CA LEU A 76 -9.63 -14.42 -4.77
C LEU A 76 -8.79 -14.02 -5.99
N ASN A 77 -9.34 -13.18 -6.86
CA ASN A 77 -8.69 -12.67 -8.07
C ASN A 77 -7.87 -11.38 -7.84
N GLY A 78 -7.81 -10.87 -6.60
CA GLY A 78 -7.18 -9.60 -6.26
C GLY A 78 -7.99 -8.37 -6.69
N GLN A 79 -9.27 -8.54 -7.03
CA GLN A 79 -10.15 -7.43 -7.41
C GLN A 79 -10.80 -6.79 -6.19
N ASN A 80 -10.91 -5.46 -6.20
CA ASN A 80 -11.60 -4.75 -5.13
C ASN A 80 -13.09 -5.11 -5.11
N ILE A 81 -13.58 -5.53 -3.95
CA ILE A 81 -14.98 -5.82 -3.66
C ILE A 81 -15.49 -4.93 -2.55
N GLU A 82 -16.80 -4.78 -2.49
CA GLU A 82 -17.46 -4.09 -1.38
C GLU A 82 -17.58 -5.02 -0.17
N LEU A 83 -17.66 -4.43 1.03
CA LEU A 83 -17.83 -5.17 2.28
C LEU A 83 -19.06 -6.08 2.25
N ASP A 84 -20.17 -5.67 1.61
CA ASP A 84 -21.39 -6.46 1.50
C ASP A 84 -21.18 -7.74 0.67
N LYS A 85 -20.30 -7.68 -0.32
CA LYS A 85 -19.93 -8.82 -1.17
C LYS A 85 -18.88 -9.72 -0.54
N LEU A 86 -18.32 -9.34 0.62
CA LEU A 86 -17.35 -10.16 1.34
C LEU A 86 -18.01 -11.45 1.86
N PRO A 87 -17.64 -12.64 1.36
CA PRO A 87 -18.11 -13.91 1.91
C PRO A 87 -17.59 -14.13 3.32
N VAL A 88 -18.47 -14.62 4.20
CA VAL A 88 -18.16 -14.96 5.59
C VAL A 88 -18.87 -16.29 5.92
N PRO A 89 -18.21 -17.28 6.55
CA PRO A 89 -16.80 -17.27 6.94
C PRO A 89 -15.84 -17.42 5.74
N CYS A 90 -14.66 -16.82 5.80
CA CYS A 90 -13.61 -17.02 4.78
C CYS A 90 -12.21 -16.95 5.38
N LYS A 91 -11.23 -17.50 4.66
CA LYS A 91 -9.81 -17.34 5.01
C LYS A 91 -9.22 -16.20 4.20
N ALA A 92 -8.57 -15.26 4.86
CA ALA A 92 -8.06 -14.06 4.24
C ALA A 92 -6.70 -13.64 4.81
N ASP A 93 -5.88 -13.01 3.97
CA ASP A 93 -4.73 -12.23 4.41
C ASP A 93 -5.24 -10.86 4.84
N ILE A 94 -5.03 -10.51 6.10
CA ILE A 94 -5.35 -9.18 6.61
C ILE A 94 -4.08 -8.37 6.82
N LYS A 95 -4.13 -7.11 6.42
CA LYS A 95 -3.15 -6.08 6.75
C LYS A 95 -3.80 -5.11 7.71
N TYR A 96 -3.22 -4.95 8.88
CA TYR A 96 -3.83 -4.17 9.95
C TYR A 96 -2.80 -3.36 10.73
N LEU A 97 -3.28 -2.29 11.34
CA LEU A 97 -2.51 -1.44 12.23
C LEU A 97 -2.88 -1.78 13.67
N LEU A 98 -1.91 -2.27 14.45
CA LEU A 98 -2.06 -2.38 15.89
C LEU A 98 -1.92 -1.00 16.53
N ARG A 99 -2.92 -0.61 17.31
CA ARG A 99 -2.94 0.57 18.14
C ARG A 99 -2.91 0.14 19.61
N MET A 100 -2.24 0.93 20.46
CA MET A 100 -2.22 0.65 21.90
C MET A 100 -3.60 0.93 22.48
N ASP A 101 -4.11 0.01 23.30
CA ASP A 101 -5.39 0.12 24.02
C ASP A 101 -6.65 0.32 23.15
N GLU A 102 -6.53 0.13 21.84
CA GLU A 102 -7.63 0.26 20.87
C GLU A 102 -7.78 -1.01 20.02
N ASN A 103 -8.92 -1.11 19.35
CA ASN A 103 -9.13 -2.17 18.37
C ASN A 103 -8.18 -1.98 17.17
N PRO A 104 -7.61 -3.07 16.64
CA PRO A 104 -6.74 -3.01 15.47
C PRO A 104 -7.52 -2.48 14.27
N LEU A 105 -6.88 -1.60 13.49
CA LEU A 105 -7.47 -1.00 12.31
C LEU A 105 -7.19 -1.88 11.10
N LEU A 106 -8.22 -2.34 10.39
CA LEU A 106 -8.05 -3.09 9.17
C LEU A 106 -7.77 -2.15 8.00
N LEU A 107 -6.69 -2.40 7.27
CA LEU A 107 -6.30 -1.60 6.11
C LEU A 107 -6.61 -2.32 4.80
N GLU A 108 -6.36 -3.63 4.77
CA GLU A 108 -6.60 -4.47 3.60
C GLU A 108 -6.99 -5.87 4.04
N LEU A 109 -7.91 -6.50 3.32
CA LEU A 109 -8.29 -7.89 3.49
C LEU A 109 -8.34 -8.55 2.12
N ALA A 110 -7.52 -9.56 1.90
CA ALA A 110 -7.48 -10.30 0.64
C ALA A 110 -7.90 -11.75 0.86
N ILE A 111 -8.98 -12.17 0.19
CA ILE A 111 -9.51 -13.53 0.31
C ILE A 111 -8.51 -14.53 -0.28
N LYS A 112 -8.24 -15.58 0.47
CA LYS A 112 -7.41 -16.72 0.06
C LYS A 112 -8.24 -17.95 -0.25
N GLU A 113 -9.25 -18.21 0.57
CA GLU A 113 -10.02 -19.43 0.50
C GLU A 113 -11.44 -19.17 1.01
N LEU A 114 -12.42 -19.78 0.33
CA LEU A 114 -13.83 -19.71 0.70
C LEU A 114 -14.23 -21.02 1.34
N TYR A 115 -14.91 -20.94 2.48
CA TYR A 115 -15.48 -22.12 3.10
C TYR A 115 -16.79 -22.48 2.38
N PRO A 116 -17.10 -23.77 2.21
CA PRO A 116 -18.33 -24.21 1.52
C PRO A 116 -19.61 -23.65 2.16
N GLU A 117 -19.57 -23.35 3.46
CA GLU A 117 -20.68 -22.78 4.22
C GLU A 117 -20.96 -21.32 3.85
N SER A 118 -19.96 -20.56 3.37
CA SER A 118 -20.09 -19.13 3.03
C SER A 118 -20.88 -18.89 1.75
N LEU A 119 -21.02 -19.91 0.90
CA LEU A 119 -21.77 -19.85 -0.35
C LEU A 119 -23.26 -20.14 -0.17
N SER A 120 -23.68 -20.59 1.02
CA SER A 120 -25.04 -21.09 1.30
C SER A 120 -26.05 -20.02 1.75
N VAL A 121 -25.61 -18.78 2.00
CA VAL A 121 -26.49 -17.69 2.47
C VAL A 121 -27.22 -16.96 1.33
N PHE A 122 -26.90 -17.26 0.06
CA PHE A 122 -27.73 -16.80 -1.06
C PHE A 122 -28.95 -17.73 -1.23
N VAL A 123 -29.96 -17.56 -0.36
CA VAL A 123 -31.32 -18.04 -0.64
C VAL A 123 -31.99 -16.94 -1.48
N PRO A 124 -32.15 -17.10 -2.81
CA PRO A 124 -33.05 -16.24 -3.55
C PRO A 124 -34.46 -16.48 -3.01
N GLY A 125 -34.94 -15.54 -2.20
CA GLY A 125 -36.31 -15.54 -1.72
C GLY A 125 -37.28 -15.48 -2.90
N LYS A 126 -38.20 -16.44 -2.89
CA LYS A 126 -39.40 -16.56 -3.73
C LYS A 126 -40.18 -15.26 -3.85
#